data_AF-A0A821W401-F1
#
_entry.id   AF-A0A821W401-F1
#
_cell.length_a   1.000
_cell.length_b   1.000
_cell.length_c   1.000
_cell.angle_alpha   90.00
_cell.angle_beta   90.00
_cell.angle_gamma   90.00
#
_symmetry.space_group_name_H-M   'P 1'
#
loop_
_entity.id
_entity.type
_entity.pdbx_description
1 polymer ?
#
loop_
_entity_poly.entity_id
_entity_poly.type
_entity_poly.pdbx_seq_one_letter_code
_entity_poly.pdbx_strand_id
1 'polypeptide(L)' 'MTCLFAINALGEPCGQEIIQRMMLPTVITLASDPVANVRFNVAKTLNHIYPVLDQ' A
#
# COMPACT_ATOMS: atom_id res chain seq x y z
N MET A 1 8.87 -1.57 12.07
CA MET A 1 8.40 -2.29 10.87
C MET A 1 6.88 -2.26 10.89
N THR A 2 6.23 -1.71 9.87
CA THR A 2 4.77 -1.50 9.83
C THR A 2 4.15 -2.26 8.66
N CYS A 3 2.83 -2.43 8.65
CA CYS A 3 2.11 -3.10 7.55
C CYS A 3 2.42 -2.50 6.17
N LEU A 4 2.63 -1.19 6.09
CA LEU A 4 2.97 -0.49 4.85
C LEU A 4 4.32 -0.92 4.26
N PHE A 5 5.31 -1.25 5.11
CA PHE A 5 6.59 -1.80 4.63
C PHE A 5 6.43 -3.20 4.06
N ALA A 6 5.59 -4.04 4.68
CA ALA A 6 5.30 -5.37 4.16
C ALA A 6 4.60 -5.29 2.80
N ILE A 7 3.63 -4.37 2.65
CA ILE A 7 2.94 -4.14 1.38
C ILE A 7 3.92 -3.70 0.29
N ASN A 8 4.89 -2.84 0.61
CA ASN A 8 5.91 -2.47 -0.38
C ASN A 8 6.77 -3.67 -0.82
N ALA A 9 7.19 -4.52 0.12
CA ALA A 9 7.99 -5.70 -0.22
C ALA A 9 7.20 -6.79 -0.98
N LEU A 10 5.89 -6.87 -0.76
CA LEU A 10 5.02 -7.89 -1.34
C LEU A 10 4.32 -7.42 -2.63
N GLY A 11 4.36 -6.14 -2.96
CA GLY A 11 3.68 -5.57 -4.13
C GLY A 11 4.14 -6.19 -5.45
N GLU A 12 5.44 -6.24 -5.72
CA GLU A 12 5.97 -6.84 -6.95
C GLU A 12 5.69 -8.35 -7.10
N PRO A 13 5.91 -9.21 -6.08
CA PRO A 13 5.76 -10.66 -6.26
C PRO A 13 4.31 -11.17 -6.17
N CYS A 14 3.39 -10.45 -5.55
CA CYS A 14 2.02 -10.94 -5.33
C CYS A 14 1.06 -10.68 -6.51
N GLY A 15 1.43 -9.84 -7.47
CA GLY A 15 0.59 -9.52 -8.62
C GLY A 15 -0.66 -8.69 -8.30
N GLN A 16 -1.31 -8.19 -9.36
CA GLN A 16 -2.36 -7.17 -9.30
C GLN A 16 -3.58 -7.58 -8.47
N GLU A 17 -4.06 -8.83 -8.59
CA GLU A 17 -5.28 -9.28 -7.90
C GLU A 17 -5.13 -9.22 -6.38
N ILE A 18 -4.00 -9.69 -5.85
CA ILE A 18 -3.72 -9.68 -4.41
C ILE A 18 -3.58 -8.24 -3.90
N ILE A 19 -2.91 -7.37 -4.67
CA ILE A 19 -2.77 -5.96 -4.30
C ILE A 19 -4.15 -5.30 -4.24
N GLN A 20 -4.99 -5.46 -5.26
CA GLN A 20 -6.31 -4.83 -5.33
C GLN A 20 -7.27 -5.35 -4.24
N ARG A 21 -7.32 -6.66 -4.02
CA ARG A 21 -8.32 -7.27 -3.13
C ARG A 21 -7.91 -7.25 -1.65
N MET A 22 -6.62 -7.34 -1.34
CA MET A 22 -6.14 -7.48 0.05
C MET A 22 -5.33 -6.27 0.53
N MET A 23 -4.38 -5.77 -0.27
CA MET A 23 -3.46 -4.73 0.19
C MET A 23 -4.08 -3.33 0.10
N LEU A 24 -4.72 -2.99 -1.01
CA LEU A 24 -5.28 -1.66 -1.27
C LEU A 24 -6.33 -1.24 -0.22
N PRO A 25 -7.27 -2.09 0.23
CA PRO A 25 -8.20 -1.73 1.31
C PRO A 25 -7.48 -1.36 2.62
N THR A 26 -6.38 -2.06 2.92
CA THR A 26 -5.56 -1.79 4.10
C THR A 26 -4.87 -0.43 3.99
N VAL A 27 -4.31 -0.12 2.82
CA VAL A 27 -3.65 1.17 2.55
C VAL A 27 -4.65 2.33 2.62
N ILE A 28 -5.86 2.16 2.06
CA ILE A 28 -6.93 3.16 2.12
C ILE A 28 -7.39 3.39 3.56
N THR A 29 -7.53 2.34 4.37
CA THR A 29 -7.89 2.45 5.79
C THR A 29 -6.88 3.30 6.55
N LEU A 30 -5.59 3.09 6.29
CA LEU A 30 -4.49 3.84 6.92
C LEU A 30 -4.36 5.28 6.40
N ALA A 31 -5.01 5.64 5.29
CA ALA A 31 -4.97 7.01 4.75
C ALA A 31 -5.61 8.03 5.70
N SER A 32 -6.54 7.59 6.57
CA SER A 32 -7.23 8.42 7.57
C SER A 32 -6.58 8.36 8.95
N ASP A 33 -5.37 7.80 9.07
CA ASP A 33 -4.69 7.65 10.36
C ASP A 33 -4.43 9.01 11.02
N PRO A 34 -4.64 9.16 12.35
CA PRO A 34 -4.42 10.43 13.05
C PRO A 34 -2.96 10.89 13.00
N VAL A 35 -2.00 9.97 12.90
CA VAL A 35 -0.57 10.26 12.87
C VAL A 35 -0.13 10.66 11.45
N ALA A 36 0.38 11.89 11.30
CA ALA A 36 0.80 12.41 9.99
C ALA A 36 1.85 11.53 9.28
N ASN A 37 2.81 10.97 10.02
CA ASN A 37 3.83 10.08 9.45
C ASN A 37 3.23 8.81 8.84
N VAL A 38 2.12 8.29 9.39
CA VAL A 38 1.43 7.14 8.81
C VAL A 38 0.83 7.53 7.45
N ARG A 39 0.15 8.66 7.37
CA ARG A 39 -0.41 9.19 6.10
C ARG A 39 0.67 9.45 5.04
N PHE A 40 1.83 9.97 5.44
CA PHE A 40 2.98 10.11 4.54
C PHE A 40 3.49 8.77 4.00
N ASN A 41 3.55 7.74 4.85
CA ASN A 41 3.94 6.41 4.41
C ASN A 41 2.89 5.76 3.51
N VAL A 42 1.60 6.01 3.74
CA VAL A 42 0.51 5.58 2.86
C VAL A 42 0.70 6.14 1.45
N ALA A 43 0.98 7.44 1.32
CA ALA A 43 1.23 8.06 0.02
C ALA A 43 2.43 7.43 -0.71
N LYS A 44 3.52 7.14 0.02
CA LYS A 44 4.69 6.44 -0.54
C LYS A 44 4.35 5.03 -1.01
N THR A 45 3.58 4.28 -0.22
CA THR A 45 3.14 2.93 -0.56
C THR A 45 2.22 2.93 -1.79
N LEU A 46 1.26 3.86 -1.87
CA LEU A 46 0.40 4.01 -3.05
C LEU A 46 1.20 4.29 -4.31
N ASN A 47 2.18 5.19 -4.25
CA ASN A 47 3.06 5.49 -5.39
C ASN A 47 3.88 4.26 -5.83
N HIS A 48 4.28 3.40 -4.88
CA HIS A 48 5.07 2.21 -5.17
C HIS A 48 4.23 1.10 -5.83
N ILE A 49 2.98 0.89 -5.39
CA ILE A 49 2.11 -0.15 -5.95
C ILE A 49 1.35 0.32 -7.21
N TYR A 50 1.30 1.63 -7.49
CA TYR A 50 0.61 2.20 -8.65
C TYR A 50 0.98 1.54 -9.99
N PRO A 51 2.28 1.31 -10.32
CA PRO A 51 2.66 0.68 -11.59
C PRO A 51 2.14 -0.76 -11.76
N VAL A 52 1.87 -1.47 -10.66
CA VAL A 52 1.32 -2.84 -10.69
C VAL A 52 -0.21 -2.82 -10.85
N LEU A 53 -0.85 -1.70 -10.50
CA LEU A 53 -2.30 -1.52 -10.65
C LEU A 53 -2.70 -1.07 -12.07
N ASP A 54 -1.81 -0.38 -12.78
CA ASP A 54 -1.99 0.16 -14.13
C ASP A 54 -1.49 -0.78 -15.25
N GLN A 55 -1.13 -2.02 -14.91
CA GLN A 55 -0.86 -3.13 -15.84
C GLN A 55 -2.10 -3.98 -16.07
#